data_AF-A0A150RVP1-F1
#
_entry.id   AF-A0A150RVP1-F1
#
_cell.length_a   1.000
_cell.length_b   1.000
_cell.length_c   1.000
_cell.angle_alpha   90.00
_cell.angle_beta   90.00
_cell.angle_gamma   90.00
#
_symmetry.space_group_name_H-M   'P 1'
#
loop_
_entity.id
_entity.type
_entity.pdbx_description
1 polymer ?
#
loop_
_entity_poly.entity_id
_entity_poly.type
_entity_poly.pdbx_seq_one_letter_code
_entity_poly.pdbx_strand_id
1 'polypeptide(L)'
;MTHVIPRVRRIARAFLRSSADADDAAQLALLAILESASTYRGEAAVEAWARRIAARTILRYARQQRRDGAPVAPESAIDEEVAQAPHQPPFEALPREARAYLDALPEAQRNVILLHHALDYSIEEIAGMTEVSPDTVKSRLRLGIGALRKQVRQDIAIGRKRAS
;
A
#
# COMPACT_ATOMS: atom_id res chain seq x y z
N MET A 1 1.03 -22.43 4.86
CA MET A 1 1.91 -21.26 4.60
C MET A 1 1.87 -20.75 3.15
N THR A 2 1.34 -21.51 2.19
CA THR A 2 1.36 -21.20 0.74
C THR A 2 0.73 -19.85 0.34
N HIS A 3 -0.22 -19.33 1.14
CA HIS A 3 -0.91 -18.06 0.84
C HIS A 3 -0.32 -16.81 1.52
N VAL A 4 0.63 -16.97 2.45
CA VAL A 4 1.22 -15.83 3.18
C VAL A 4 2.15 -15.03 2.27
N ILE A 5 3.07 -15.72 1.59
CA ILE A 5 4.08 -15.08 0.72
C ILE A 5 3.43 -14.22 -0.38
N PRO A 6 2.44 -14.71 -1.16
CA PRO A 6 1.77 -13.89 -2.17
C PRO A 6 1.07 -12.66 -1.59
N ARG A 7 0.48 -12.77 -0.39
CA ARG A 7 -0.18 -11.63 0.28
C ARG A 7 0.84 -10.59 0.77
N VAL A 8 1.96 -11.02 1.36
CA VAL A 8 3.04 -10.12 1.79
C VAL A 8 3.57 -9.32 0.59
N ARG A 9 3.85 -10.00 -0.53
CA ARG A 9 4.29 -9.36 -1.77
C ARG A 9 3.25 -8.37 -2.31
N ARG A 10 1.97 -8.73 -2.32
CA ARG A 10 0.87 -7.83 -2.72
C ARG A 10 0.82 -6.56 -1.87
N ILE A 11 0.97 -6.69 -0.54
CA ILE A 11 1.01 -5.53 0.35
C ILE A 11 2.23 -4.67 0.02
N ALA A 12 3.44 -5.24 -0.06
CA ALA A 12 4.66 -4.49 -0.33
C ALA A 12 4.56 -3.68 -1.64
N ARG A 13 4.12 -4.35 -2.70
CA ARG A 13 3.87 -3.77 -4.03
C ARG A 13 2.80 -2.68 -4.06
N ALA A 14 1.88 -2.65 -3.11
CA ALA A 14 0.89 -1.58 -3.01
C ALA A 14 1.47 -0.30 -2.38
N PHE A 15 2.55 -0.41 -1.60
CA PHE A 15 3.10 0.68 -0.79
C PHE A 15 4.45 1.21 -1.29
N LEU A 16 5.19 0.41 -2.05
CA LEU A 16 6.51 0.75 -2.58
C LEU A 16 6.41 0.99 -4.09
N ARG A 17 7.30 1.87 -4.58
CA ARG A 17 7.31 2.32 -5.98
C ARG A 17 8.26 1.51 -6.87
N SER A 18 9.36 1.04 -6.31
CA SER A 18 10.34 0.19 -6.99
C SER A 18 10.05 -1.28 -6.68
N SER A 19 10.21 -2.14 -7.67
CA SER A 19 10.16 -3.60 -7.49
C SER A 19 11.20 -4.09 -6.48
N ALA A 20 12.40 -3.48 -6.47
CA ALA A 20 13.46 -3.81 -5.53
C ALA A 20 13.05 -3.48 -4.08
N ASP A 21 12.58 -2.25 -3.84
CA ASP A 21 12.09 -1.84 -2.52
C ASP A 21 10.91 -2.71 -2.05
N ALA A 22 10.03 -3.11 -2.97
CA ALA A 22 8.90 -3.98 -2.65
C ALA A 22 9.38 -5.39 -2.27
N ASP A 23 10.36 -5.94 -2.98
CA ASP A 23 10.92 -7.26 -2.67
C ASP A 23 11.70 -7.24 -1.36
N ASP A 24 12.44 -6.17 -1.06
CA ASP A 24 13.13 -5.96 0.21
C ASP A 24 12.14 -5.87 1.38
N ALA A 25 11.10 -5.03 1.24
CA ALA A 25 10.04 -4.91 2.24
C ALA A 25 9.32 -6.24 2.48
N ALA A 26 9.09 -7.03 1.42
CA ALA A 26 8.48 -8.35 1.54
C ALA A 26 9.38 -9.34 2.27
N GLN A 27 10.68 -9.36 1.97
CA GLN A 27 11.65 -10.20 2.68
C GLN A 27 11.73 -9.85 4.17
N LEU A 28 11.86 -8.56 4.49
CA LEU A 28 11.85 -8.08 5.88
C LEU A 28 10.57 -8.49 6.62
N ALA A 29 9.42 -8.41 5.96
CA ALA A 29 8.16 -8.85 6.54
C ALA A 29 8.11 -10.37 6.79
N LEU A 30 8.62 -11.19 5.87
CA LEU A 30 8.68 -12.64 6.03
C LEU A 30 9.63 -13.05 7.16
N LEU A 31 10.80 -12.41 7.25
CA LEU A 31 11.73 -12.61 8.37
C LEU A 31 11.08 -12.25 9.70
N ALA A 32 10.45 -11.07 9.78
CA ALA A 32 9.74 -10.64 11.00
C ALA A 32 8.62 -11.61 11.41
N ILE A 33 7.90 -12.20 10.45
CA ILE A 33 6.91 -13.25 10.72
C ILE A 33 7.58 -14.49 11.33
N LEU A 34 8.67 -14.96 10.73
CA LEU A 34 9.39 -16.16 11.20
C LEU A 34 9.98 -15.95 12.60
N GLU A 35 10.63 -14.81 12.84
CA GLU A 35 11.19 -14.45 14.15
C GLU A 35 10.10 -14.35 15.22
N SER A 36 8.90 -13.90 14.84
CA SER A 36 7.77 -13.77 15.76
C SER A 36 7.00 -15.08 15.97
N ALA A 37 7.31 -16.17 15.26
CA ALA A 37 6.49 -17.41 15.26
C ALA A 37 6.28 -17.99 16.66
N SER A 38 7.27 -17.88 17.55
CA SER A 38 7.18 -18.32 18.95
C SER A 38 6.18 -17.51 19.80
N THR A 39 5.79 -16.32 19.34
CA THR A 39 4.84 -15.43 20.05
C THR A 39 3.38 -15.71 19.70
N TYR A 40 3.12 -16.57 18.72
CA TYR A 40 1.77 -16.88 18.27
C TYR A 40 1.02 -17.74 19.31
N ARG A 41 -0.07 -17.18 19.85
CA ARG A 41 -0.86 -17.80 20.94
C ARG A 41 -2.13 -18.52 20.49
N GLY A 42 -2.43 -18.56 19.19
CA GLY A 42 -3.64 -19.21 18.66
C GLY A 42 -4.94 -18.40 18.81
N GLU A 43 -4.89 -17.16 19.29
CA GLU A 43 -6.07 -16.31 19.54
C GLU A 43 -6.74 -15.80 18.24
N ALA A 44 -6.03 -15.81 17.12
CA ALA A 44 -6.53 -15.45 15.80
C ALA A 44 -5.94 -16.40 14.78
N ALA A 45 -6.56 -16.54 13.60
CA ALA A 45 -5.98 -17.34 12.52
C ALA A 45 -4.53 -16.92 12.23
N VAL A 46 -3.63 -17.89 12.03
CA VAL A 46 -2.20 -17.66 11.72
C VAL A 46 -2.03 -16.64 10.59
N GLU A 47 -2.89 -16.70 9.57
CA GLU A 47 -2.85 -15.77 8.45
C GLU A 47 -3.18 -14.32 8.84
N ALA A 48 -4.13 -14.13 9.76
CA ALA A 48 -4.48 -12.81 10.28
C ALA A 48 -3.33 -12.27 11.14
N TRP A 49 -2.74 -13.11 12.00
CA TRP A 49 -1.57 -12.76 12.81
C TRP A 49 -0.35 -12.37 11.93
N ALA A 50 0.02 -13.22 10.98
CA ALA A 50 1.15 -12.98 10.09
C ALA A 50 0.94 -11.72 9.23
N ARG A 51 -0.28 -11.49 8.75
CA ARG A 51 -0.64 -10.30 7.99
C ARG A 51 -0.51 -9.01 8.79
N ARG A 52 -0.82 -9.02 10.09
CA ARG A 52 -0.58 -7.85 10.96
C ARG A 52 0.91 -7.52 11.04
N ILE A 53 1.76 -8.52 11.25
CA ILE A 53 3.22 -8.33 11.30
C ILE A 53 3.72 -7.80 9.95
N ALA A 54 3.34 -8.44 8.86
CA ALA A 54 3.74 -8.01 7.52
C ALA A 54 3.34 -6.57 7.21
N ALA A 55 2.08 -6.21 7.48
CA ALA A 55 1.59 -4.86 7.24
C ALA A 55 2.38 -3.82 8.03
N ARG A 56 2.64 -4.07 9.33
CA ARG A 56 3.42 -3.15 10.16
C ARG A 56 4.84 -2.97 9.63
N THR A 57 5.51 -4.07 9.29
CA THR A 57 6.88 -4.03 8.75
C THR A 57 6.94 -3.27 7.43
N ILE A 58 6.03 -3.57 6.49
CA ILE A 58 5.98 -2.93 5.18
C ILE A 58 5.62 -1.45 5.29
N LEU A 59 4.59 -1.10 6.08
CA LEU A 59 4.18 0.30 6.25
C LEU A 59 5.29 1.14 6.90
N ARG A 60 6.03 0.57 7.86
CA ARG A 60 7.20 1.21 8.46
C ARG A 60 8.31 1.43 7.43
N TYR A 61 8.64 0.40 6.64
CA TYR A 61 9.65 0.50 5.59
C TYR A 61 9.27 1.54 4.53
N ALA A 62 8.03 1.50 4.03
CA ALA A 62 7.51 2.46 3.07
C ALA A 62 7.53 3.91 3.59
N ARG A 63 7.25 4.12 4.88
CA ARG A 63 7.37 5.43 5.52
C ARG A 63 8.82 5.91 5.52
N GLN A 64 9.78 5.03 5.80
CA GLN A 64 11.20 5.35 5.82
C GLN A 64 11.71 5.74 4.43
N GLN A 65 11.44 4.93 3.40
CA GLN A 65 11.82 5.21 2.01
C GLN A 65 11.31 6.58 1.52
N ARG A 66 10.09 6.96 1.94
CA ARG A 66 9.49 8.26 1.59
C ARG A 66 10.11 9.45 2.31
N ARG A 67 10.64 9.25 3.52
CA ARG A 67 11.33 10.30 4.30
C ARG A 67 12.73 10.55 3.80
N ASP A 68 13.43 9.47 3.42
CA ASP A 68 14.83 9.54 2.99
C ASP A 68 15.00 10.14 1.59
N GLY A 69 13.90 10.53 0.94
CA GLY A 69 13.92 11.35 -0.26
C GLY A 69 14.67 10.68 -1.41
N ALA A 70 14.68 9.34 -1.46
CA ALA A 70 15.36 8.58 -2.51
C ALA A 70 15.03 9.23 -3.86
N PRO A 71 16.03 9.75 -4.60
CA PRO A 71 15.79 10.37 -5.88
C PRO A 71 15.12 9.33 -6.75
N VAL A 72 13.85 9.58 -7.09
CA VAL A 72 13.25 8.91 -8.22
C VAL A 72 14.02 9.45 -9.42
N ALA A 73 15.05 8.73 -9.85
CA ALA A 73 15.44 8.81 -11.24
C ALA A 73 14.13 8.66 -12.02
N PRO A 74 13.79 9.59 -12.94
CA PRO A 74 12.67 9.35 -13.81
C PRO A 74 12.96 7.99 -14.44
N GLU A 75 12.12 6.99 -14.17
CA GLU A 75 12.17 5.72 -14.88
C GLU A 75 12.05 6.10 -16.35
N SER A 76 13.20 6.16 -16.97
CA SER A 76 13.40 6.51 -18.35
C SER A 76 13.00 5.24 -19.07
N ALA A 77 11.91 5.31 -19.83
CA ALA A 77 11.42 4.24 -20.68
C ALA A 77 11.26 2.89 -19.95
N ILE A 78 10.16 2.72 -19.23
CA ILE A 78 9.58 1.38 -19.18
C ILE A 78 8.88 1.23 -20.54
N ASP A 79 9.47 0.42 -21.40
CA ASP A 79 8.96 0.10 -22.73
C ASP A 79 7.44 -0.12 -22.68
N GLU A 80 6.72 0.46 -23.66
CA GLU A 80 5.28 0.28 -23.89
C GLU A 80 4.87 -1.20 -24.07
N GLU A 81 5.82 -2.13 -24.02
CA GLU A 81 5.63 -3.57 -24.21
C GLU A 81 5.35 -4.36 -22.92
N VAL A 82 5.42 -3.76 -21.72
CA VAL A 82 5.16 -4.47 -20.44
C VAL A 82 3.68 -4.46 -20.03
N ALA A 83 2.79 -3.91 -20.85
CA ALA A 83 1.34 -3.88 -20.60
C ALA A 83 0.66 -5.27 -20.54
N GLN A 84 1.39 -6.37 -20.72
CA GLN A 84 0.86 -7.75 -20.71
C GLN A 84 1.56 -8.70 -19.72
N ALA A 85 2.31 -8.21 -18.74
CA ALA A 85 2.82 -9.09 -17.68
C ALA A 85 1.71 -9.38 -16.63
N PRO A 86 1.44 -10.64 -16.24
CA PRO A 86 0.43 -11.00 -15.23
C PRO A 86 0.75 -10.51 -13.80
N HIS A 87 1.78 -9.68 -13.63
CA HIS A 87 2.46 -9.40 -12.37
C HIS A 87 2.66 -7.92 -12.07
N GLN A 88 2.12 -7.01 -12.89
CA GLN A 88 2.15 -5.58 -12.57
C GLN A 88 1.44 -5.34 -11.22
N PRO A 89 2.10 -4.67 -10.27
CA PRO A 89 1.50 -4.38 -8.98
C PRO A 89 0.32 -3.41 -9.11
N PRO A 90 -0.76 -3.54 -8.31
CA PRO A 90 -1.95 -2.71 -8.42
C PRO A 90 -1.67 -1.20 -8.37
N PHE A 91 -0.60 -0.81 -7.69
CA PHE A 91 -0.18 0.58 -7.61
C PHE A 91 0.43 1.07 -8.93
N GLU A 92 1.23 0.26 -9.66
CA GLU A 92 1.82 0.64 -10.96
C GLU A 92 0.81 0.63 -12.10
N ALA A 93 -0.25 -0.18 -11.98
CA ALA A 93 -1.37 -0.16 -12.91
C ALA A 93 -2.26 1.10 -12.78
N LEU A 94 -2.09 1.91 -11.72
CA LEU A 94 -2.81 3.17 -11.59
C LEU A 94 -2.22 4.22 -12.53
N PRO A 95 -3.06 4.99 -13.25
CA PRO A 95 -2.60 6.16 -13.98
C PRO A 95 -1.76 7.07 -13.08
N ARG A 96 -0.66 7.64 -13.61
CA ARG A 96 0.25 8.53 -12.87
C ARG A 96 -0.49 9.64 -12.12
N GLU A 97 -1.57 10.14 -12.70
CA GLU A 97 -2.49 11.12 -12.14
C GLU A 97 -3.19 10.62 -10.87
N ALA A 98 -3.67 9.37 -10.86
CA ALA A 98 -4.30 8.74 -9.69
C ALA A 98 -3.32 8.57 -8.52
N ARG A 99 -2.07 8.25 -8.85
CA ARG A 99 -0.98 8.10 -7.87
C ARG A 99 -0.65 9.42 -7.18
N ALA A 100 -0.61 10.51 -7.95
CA ALA A 100 -0.36 11.85 -7.41
C ALA A 100 -1.43 12.29 -6.39
N TYR A 101 -2.70 11.98 -6.64
CA TYR A 101 -3.77 12.27 -5.67
C TYR A 101 -3.59 11.49 -4.36
N LEU A 102 -3.25 10.20 -4.43
CA LEU A 102 -2.98 9.38 -3.25
C LEU A 102 -1.76 9.87 -2.46
N ASP A 103 -0.72 10.31 -3.15
CA ASP A 103 0.51 10.80 -2.52
C ASP A 103 0.30 12.13 -1.79
N ALA A 104 -0.64 12.95 -2.23
CA ALA A 104 -1.03 14.19 -1.57
C ALA A 104 -1.89 13.99 -0.30
N LEU A 105 -2.39 12.77 -0.04
CA LEU A 105 -3.14 12.48 1.17
C LEU A 105 -2.22 12.30 2.40
N PRO A 106 -2.73 12.59 3.61
CA PRO A 106 -2.12 12.13 4.85
C PRO A 106 -1.89 10.61 4.82
N GLU A 107 -0.72 10.17 5.28
CA GLU A 107 -0.28 8.77 5.18
C GLU A 107 -1.33 7.80 5.72
N ALA A 108 -1.90 8.08 6.88
CA ALA A 108 -2.90 7.22 7.51
C ALA A 108 -4.18 7.06 6.66
N GLN A 109 -4.56 8.07 5.87
CA GLN A 109 -5.73 8.01 4.98
C GLN A 109 -5.39 7.22 3.71
N ARG A 110 -4.23 7.49 3.11
CA ARG A 110 -3.73 6.73 1.95
C ARG A 110 -3.63 5.24 2.27
N ASN A 111 -3.06 4.90 3.43
CA ASN A 111 -2.84 3.51 3.80
C ASN A 111 -4.15 2.73 3.93
N VAL A 112 -5.18 3.30 4.57
CA VAL A 112 -6.48 2.61 4.67
C VAL A 112 -7.17 2.52 3.31
N ILE A 113 -7.04 3.52 2.44
CA ILE A 113 -7.59 3.47 1.07
C ILE A 113 -6.95 2.35 0.27
N LEU A 114 -5.62 2.24 0.27
CA LEU A 114 -4.91 1.19 -0.46
C LEU A 114 -5.26 -0.20 0.08
N LEU A 115 -5.25 -0.37 1.41
CA LEU A 115 -5.61 -1.65 2.02
C LEU A 115 -7.05 -2.07 1.70
N HIS A 116 -7.98 -1.12 1.69
CA HIS A 116 -9.39 -1.41 1.46
C HIS A 116 -9.74 -1.61 -0.01
N HIS A 117 -9.35 -0.66 -0.87
CA HIS A 117 -9.80 -0.61 -2.25
C HIS A 117 -8.86 -1.28 -3.26
N ALA A 118 -7.57 -1.43 -2.94
CA ALA A 118 -6.61 -2.08 -3.84
C ALA A 118 -6.26 -3.51 -3.39
N LEU A 119 -6.44 -3.81 -2.10
CA LEU A 119 -6.09 -5.10 -1.50
C LEU A 119 -7.28 -5.86 -0.90
N ASP A 120 -8.49 -5.30 -1.00
CA ASP A 120 -9.76 -5.90 -0.59
C ASP A 120 -9.82 -6.33 0.89
N TYR A 121 -9.10 -5.64 1.77
CA TYR A 121 -9.18 -5.91 3.20
C TYR A 121 -10.43 -5.28 3.82
N SER A 122 -11.06 -6.03 4.72
CA SER A 122 -12.17 -5.54 5.54
C SER A 122 -11.71 -4.47 6.53
N ILE A 123 -12.66 -3.69 7.04
CA ILE A 123 -12.39 -2.63 8.03
C ILE A 123 -11.73 -3.22 9.29
N GLU A 124 -12.18 -4.40 9.72
CA GLU A 124 -11.71 -5.12 10.90
C GLU A 124 -10.27 -5.63 10.70
N GLU A 125 -9.96 -6.14 9.50
CA GLU A 125 -8.59 -6.55 9.16
C GLU A 125 -7.65 -5.35 9.12
N ILE A 126 -8.07 -4.24 8.50
CA ILE A 126 -7.28 -3.01 8.42
C ILE A 126 -7.04 -2.44 9.82
N ALA A 127 -8.05 -2.45 10.69
CA ALA A 127 -7.92 -2.04 12.09
C ALA A 127 -6.83 -2.84 12.80
N GLY A 128 -6.82 -4.18 12.63
CA GLY A 128 -5.76 -5.03 13.17
C GLY A 128 -4.38 -4.78 12.56
N MET A 129 -4.31 -4.54 11.25
CA MET A 129 -3.07 -4.27 10.51
C MET A 129 -2.44 -2.93 10.89
N THR A 130 -3.27 -1.92 11.15
CA THR A 130 -2.85 -0.53 11.41
C THR A 130 -2.92 -0.11 12.87
N GLU A 131 -3.31 -1.03 13.77
CA GLU A 131 -3.42 -0.82 15.22
C GLU A 131 -4.31 0.36 15.63
N VAL A 132 -5.45 0.51 14.95
CA VAL A 132 -6.46 1.52 15.30
C VAL A 132 -7.85 0.91 15.37
N SER A 133 -8.83 1.63 15.92
CA SER A 133 -10.21 1.14 15.96
C SER A 133 -10.85 1.05 14.57
N PRO A 134 -11.81 0.12 14.35
CA PRO A 134 -12.62 0.06 13.13
C PRO A 134 -13.24 1.42 12.75
N ASP A 135 -13.71 2.18 13.73
CA ASP A 135 -14.29 3.50 13.48
C ASP A 135 -13.26 4.55 13.05
N THR A 136 -12.02 4.42 13.53
CA THR A 136 -10.90 5.24 13.03
C THR A 136 -10.61 4.91 11.56
N VAL A 137 -10.65 3.62 11.18
CA VAL A 137 -10.50 3.19 9.78
C VAL A 137 -11.62 3.79 8.92
N LYS A 138 -12.89 3.66 9.33
CA LYS A 138 -14.05 4.24 8.62
C LYS A 138 -13.90 5.75 8.45
N SER A 139 -13.50 6.46 9.51
CA SER A 139 -13.30 7.90 9.46
C SER A 139 -12.18 8.28 8.50
N ARG A 140 -11.03 7.58 8.54
CA ARG A 140 -9.91 7.80 7.61
C ARG A 140 -10.30 7.52 6.16
N LEU A 141 -11.06 6.46 5.89
CA LEU A 141 -11.59 6.16 4.55
C LEU A 141 -12.50 7.29 4.07
N ARG A 142 -13.49 7.69 4.88
CA ARG A 142 -14.42 8.78 4.54
C ARG A 142 -13.69 10.08 4.22
N LEU A 143 -12.75 10.48 5.08
CA LEU A 143 -11.96 11.70 4.90
C LEU A 143 -11.04 11.61 3.67
N GLY A 144 -10.36 10.49 3.48
CA GLY A 144 -9.46 10.27 2.34
C GLY A 144 -10.21 10.28 1.00
N ILE A 145 -11.32 9.55 0.90
CA ILE A 145 -12.17 9.54 -0.31
C ILE A 145 -12.76 10.93 -0.57
N GLY A 146 -13.17 11.65 0.48
CA GLY A 146 -13.62 13.04 0.35
C GLY A 146 -12.54 13.96 -0.22
N ALA A 147 -11.30 13.82 0.25
CA ALA A 147 -10.15 14.58 -0.24
C ALA A 147 -9.82 14.24 -1.70
N LEU A 148 -9.78 12.95 -2.07
CA LEU A 148 -9.57 12.52 -3.45
C LEU A 148 -10.64 13.09 -4.39
N ARG A 149 -11.93 12.99 -4.02
CA ARG A 149 -13.03 13.56 -4.80
C ARG A 149 -12.88 15.06 -4.99
N LYS A 150 -12.45 15.78 -3.95
CA LYS A 150 -12.21 17.22 -4.03
C LYS A 150 -11.07 17.54 -5.00
N GLN A 151 -9.95 16.82 -4.92
CA GLN A 151 -8.81 17.02 -5.80
C GLN A 151 -9.15 16.76 -7.27
N VAL A 152 -9.80 15.62 -7.57
CA VAL A 152 -10.22 15.29 -8.93
C VAL A 152 -11.17 16.34 -9.50
N ARG A 153 -12.15 16.81 -8.70
CA ARG A 153 -13.07 17.87 -9.13
C ARG A 153 -12.34 19.19 -9.42
N GLN A 154 -11.37 19.55 -8.60
CA GLN A 154 -10.58 20.77 -8.79
C GLN A 154 -9.75 20.70 -10.07
N ASP A 155 -9.09 19.59 -10.34
CA ASP A 155 -8.27 19.44 -11.55
C ASP A 155 -9.12 19.42 -12.83
N ILE A 156 -10.31 18.79 -12.79
CA ILE A 156 -11.30 18.86 -13.88
C ILE A 156 -11.76 20.31 -14.11
N ALA A 157 -12.10 21.04 -13.03
CA ALA A 157 -12.59 22.41 -13.13
C ALA A 157 -11.53 23.40 -13.64
N ILE A 158 -10.24 23.14 -13.37
CA ILE A 158 -9.11 23.97 -13.81
C ILE A 158 -8.70 23.62 -15.26
N GLY A 159 -9.28 22.59 -15.89
CA GLY A 159 -8.92 22.16 -17.25
C GLY A 159 -7.46 21.69 -17.37
N ARG A 160 -6.82 21.37 -16.24
CA ARG A 160 -5.43 20.93 -16.20
C ARG A 160 -5.36 19.51 -16.74
N LYS A 161 -4.99 19.36 -18.02
CA LYS A 161 -4.17 18.22 -18.44
C LYS A 161 -2.79 18.42 -17.83
N ARG A 162 -2.57 17.94 -16.60
CA ARG A 162 -1.22 17.92 -16.04
C ARG A 162 -0.45 16.81 -16.74
N ALA A 163 0.51 17.24 -17.56
CA ALA A 163 1.27 16.48 -18.53
C ALA A 163 1.66 15.06 -18.08
N SER A 164 1.50 14.14 -19.05
CA SER A 164 1.95 12.75 -19.08
C SER A 164 3.28 12.50 -18.38
#